data_AF-A0A0N0H3Q6-F1
#
_entry.id   AF-A0A0N0H3Q6-F1
#
_cell.length_a   1.000
_cell.length_b   1.000
_cell.length_c   1.000
_cell.angle_alpha   90.00
_cell.angle_beta   90.00
_cell.angle_gamma   90.00
#
_symmetry.space_group_name_H-M   'P 1'
#
loop_
_entity.id
_entity.type
_entity.pdbx_description
1 polymer ?
#
loop_
_entity_poly.entity_id
_entity_poly.type
_entity_poly.pdbx_seq_one_letter_code
_entity_poly.pdbx_strand_id
1 'polypeptide(L)'
;MHSKSTQQEPALTTDPRVTPVGGSGRVTTVTDGTTSYLICRTVRGRGGWGVHCSAGELITSGWPTLARARSYADRLLTRAGADA
;
A
#
# COMPACT_ATOMS: atom_id res chain seq x y z
N MET A 1 -1.52 -12.02 -33.31
CA MET A 1 -2.24 -10.91 -32.66
C MET A 1 -1.84 -10.88 -31.19
N HIS A 2 -0.97 -9.97 -30.78
CA HIS A 2 -0.58 -9.83 -29.37
C HIS A 2 -1.53 -8.82 -28.72
N SER A 3 -2.44 -9.32 -27.88
CA SER A 3 -3.30 -8.49 -27.05
C SER A 3 -2.41 -7.64 -26.13
N LYS A 4 -2.20 -6.37 -26.49
CA LYS A 4 -1.65 -5.35 -25.59
C LYS A 4 -2.59 -5.28 -24.40
N SER A 5 -2.23 -5.97 -23.32
CA SER A 5 -2.89 -5.81 -22.03
C SER A 5 -2.70 -4.36 -21.64
N THR A 6 -3.77 -3.56 -21.71
CA THR A 6 -3.84 -2.22 -21.15
C THR A 6 -3.84 -2.36 -19.62
N GLN A 7 -2.70 -2.77 -19.05
CA GLN A 7 -2.43 -2.48 -17.66
C GLN A 7 -2.23 -0.98 -17.61
N GLN A 8 -3.31 -0.28 -17.30
CA GLN A 8 -3.29 1.09 -16.84
C GLN A 8 -2.24 1.13 -15.73
N GLU A 9 -1.09 1.76 -16.00
CA GLU A 9 -0.09 2.02 -14.97
C GLU A 9 -0.85 2.68 -13.81
N PRO A 10 -0.74 2.15 -12.58
CA PRO A 10 -1.50 2.69 -11.47
C PRO A 10 -1.10 4.16 -11.35
N ALA A 11 -2.08 5.04 -11.59
CA ALA A 11 -1.88 6.48 -11.59
C ALA A 11 -1.03 6.84 -10.38
N LEU A 12 0.13 7.46 -10.65
CA LEU A 12 0.98 8.08 -9.65
C LEU A 12 0.05 8.95 -8.80
N THR A 13 -0.25 8.43 -7.62
CA THR A 13 -1.06 9.09 -6.60
C THR A 13 -0.55 10.50 -6.40
N THR A 14 -1.45 11.48 -6.39
CA THR A 14 -1.11 12.88 -6.11
C THR A 14 -0.86 13.14 -4.62
N ASP A 15 -1.12 12.16 -3.76
CA ASP A 15 -0.78 12.23 -2.35
C ASP A 15 0.74 12.08 -2.16
N PRO A 16 1.47 13.12 -1.70
CA PRO A 16 2.92 13.07 -1.53
C PRO A 16 3.37 12.05 -0.48
N ARG A 17 2.45 11.61 0.39
CA ARG A 17 2.71 10.58 1.42
C ARG A 17 2.77 9.19 0.83
N VAL A 18 2.34 9.03 -0.43
CA VAL A 18 2.10 7.74 -1.03
C VAL A 18 3.08 7.52 -2.18
N THR A 19 3.99 6.56 -2.03
CA THR A 19 5.03 6.28 -3.05
C THR A 19 4.86 4.87 -3.61
N PRO A 20 4.64 4.69 -4.92
CA PRO A 20 4.65 3.37 -5.51
C PRO A 20 6.07 2.79 -5.44
N VAL A 21 6.20 1.56 -4.94
CA VAL A 21 7.48 0.84 -4.84
C VAL A 21 7.50 -0.28 -5.90
N GLY A 22 8.48 -0.22 -6.79
CA GLY A 22 8.69 -1.20 -7.85
C GLY A 22 7.88 -0.92 -9.13
N GLY A 23 8.42 -1.38 -10.27
CA GLY A 23 7.93 -1.09 -11.62
C GLY A 23 6.55 -1.67 -12.00
N SER A 24 5.79 -2.21 -11.04
CA SER A 24 4.43 -2.71 -11.26
C SER A 24 3.36 -1.96 -10.47
N GLY A 25 3.74 -1.03 -9.57
CA GLY A 25 2.82 -0.30 -8.68
C GLY A 25 1.94 -1.19 -7.79
N ARG A 26 2.33 -2.46 -7.61
CA ARG A 26 1.70 -3.44 -6.71
C ARG A 26 2.15 -3.31 -5.27
N VAL A 27 3.11 -2.43 -5.02
CA VAL A 27 3.56 -2.03 -3.70
C VAL A 27 3.43 -0.52 -3.61
N THR A 28 2.94 -0.05 -2.48
CA THR A 28 2.73 1.36 -2.19
C THR A 28 3.17 1.62 -0.76
N THR A 29 4.05 2.58 -0.54
CA THR A 29 4.39 3.08 0.80
C THR A 29 3.44 4.22 1.16
N VAL A 30 3.05 4.32 2.43
CA VAL A 30 2.35 5.48 3.02
C VAL A 30 3.19 5.96 4.20
N THR A 31 3.54 7.24 4.24
CA THR A 31 4.40 7.81 5.30
C THR A 31 3.94 9.21 5.73
N ASP A 32 4.14 9.56 7.01
CA ASP A 32 3.96 10.93 7.53
C ASP A 32 5.30 11.66 7.79
N GLY A 33 6.42 11.08 7.36
CA GLY A 33 7.78 11.58 7.61
C GLY A 33 8.46 10.98 8.85
N THR A 34 7.70 10.40 9.78
CA THR A 34 8.25 9.75 10.99
C THR A 34 7.97 8.25 10.97
N THR A 35 6.75 7.87 10.60
CA THR A 35 6.27 6.50 10.52
C THR A 35 6.01 6.15 9.05
N SER A 36 6.31 4.91 8.67
CA SER A 36 6.08 4.41 7.31
C SER A 36 5.43 3.05 7.32
N TYR A 37 4.43 2.86 6.46
CA TYR A 37 3.75 1.59 6.22
C TYR A 37 3.87 1.19 4.76
N LEU A 38 4.11 -0.10 4.53
CA LEU A 38 4.21 -0.70 3.20
C LEU A 38 2.92 -1.46 2.89
N ILE A 39 2.34 -1.21 1.73
CA ILE A 39 1.12 -1.86 1.27
C ILE A 39 1.45 -2.68 0.04
N CYS A 40 1.30 -3.99 0.09
CA CYS A 40 1.56 -4.86 -1.05
C CYS A 40 0.40 -5.82 -1.32
N ARG A 41 0.30 -6.32 -2.55
CA ARG A 41 -0.67 -7.38 -2.86
C ARG A 41 -0.25 -8.68 -2.17
N THR A 42 -1.13 -9.28 -1.37
CA THR A 42 -0.84 -10.58 -0.74
C THR A 42 -0.87 -11.69 -1.79
N VAL A 43 0.31 -12.17 -2.14
CA VAL A 43 0.50 -13.21 -3.18
C VAL A 43 0.03 -14.58 -2.69
N ARG A 44 0.01 -14.83 -1.38
CA ARG A 44 -0.37 -16.11 -0.79
C ARG A 44 -1.86 -16.14 -0.39
N GLY A 45 -2.74 -16.49 -1.33
CA GLY A 45 -3.96 -17.23 -1.01
C GLY A 45 -5.32 -16.60 -1.34
N ARG A 46 -5.48 -15.26 -1.37
CA ARG A 46 -6.81 -14.64 -1.65
C ARG A 46 -6.80 -13.40 -2.55
N GLY A 47 -5.65 -12.98 -3.08
CA GLY A 47 -5.57 -11.89 -4.05
C GLY A 47 -5.86 -10.49 -3.50
N GLY A 48 -5.78 -10.31 -2.18
CA GLY A 48 -6.03 -9.03 -1.49
C GLY A 48 -4.77 -8.19 -1.29
N TRP A 49 -4.86 -7.21 -0.40
CA TRP A 49 -3.79 -6.31 -0.02
C TRP A 49 -3.42 -6.50 1.45
N GLY A 50 -2.13 -6.35 1.76
CA GLY A 50 -1.55 -6.42 3.09
C GLY A 50 -0.87 -5.11 3.45
N VAL A 51 -0.92 -4.75 4.72
CA VAL A 51 -0.26 -3.59 5.31
C VAL A 51 0.84 -4.09 6.23
N HIS A 52 2.04 -3.60 6.00
CA HIS A 52 3.27 -3.95 6.70
C HIS A 52 3.84 -2.72 7.38
N CYS A 53 4.57 -2.90 8.48
CA CYS A 53 5.38 -1.83 9.05
C CYS A 53 6.63 -1.59 8.19
N SER A 54 7.37 -0.51 8.49
CA SER A 54 8.63 -0.18 7.84
C SER A 54 9.70 -1.27 8.00
N ALA A 55 9.66 -2.05 9.08
CA ALA A 55 10.54 -3.20 9.30
C ALA A 55 10.17 -4.44 8.44
N GLY A 56 9.07 -4.37 7.67
CA GLY A 56 8.61 -5.43 6.78
C GLY A 56 7.65 -6.44 7.41
N GLU A 57 7.39 -6.33 8.71
CA GLU A 57 6.44 -7.22 9.41
C GLU A 57 5.01 -6.96 8.94
N LEU A 58 4.26 -8.03 8.70
CA LEU A 58 2.86 -7.95 8.31
C LEU A 58 2.00 -7.58 9.52
N ILE A 59 1.38 -6.40 9.47
CA ILE A 59 0.43 -5.96 10.50
C ILE A 59 -0.93 -6.62 10.26
N THR A 60 -1.41 -6.55 9.02
CA THR A 60 -2.71 -7.10 8.65
C THR A 60 -2.79 -7.38 7.15
N SER A 61 -3.65 -8.33 6.78
CA SER A 61 -3.88 -8.68 5.38
C SER A 61 -5.34 -9.04 5.11
N GLY A 62 -5.68 -9.18 3.82
CA GLY A 62 -7.01 -9.59 3.39
C GLY A 62 -7.90 -8.43 2.94
N TRP A 63 -7.32 -7.24 2.74
CA TRP A 63 -8.07 -6.11 2.22
C TRP A 63 -8.44 -6.35 0.75
N PRO A 64 -9.72 -6.24 0.37
CA PRO A 64 -10.15 -6.55 -1.01
C PRO A 64 -9.63 -5.54 -2.03
N THR A 65 -9.32 -4.31 -1.62
CA THR A 65 -8.85 -3.24 -2.50
C THR A 65 -7.68 -2.48 -1.86
N LEU A 66 -6.83 -1.88 -2.70
CA LEU A 66 -5.73 -1.01 -2.29
C LEU A 66 -6.23 0.17 -1.45
N ALA A 67 -7.36 0.77 -1.85
CA ALA A 67 -7.95 1.90 -1.14
C ALA A 67 -8.33 1.56 0.31
N ARG A 68 -8.85 0.36 0.59
CA ARG A 68 -9.13 -0.07 1.96
C ARG A 68 -7.86 -0.29 2.78
N ALA A 69 -6.84 -0.90 2.18
CA ALA A 69 -5.53 -1.06 2.84
C ALA A 69 -4.88 0.30 3.15
N ARG A 70 -4.99 1.27 2.23
CA ARG A 70 -4.51 2.65 2.43
C ARG A 70 -5.24 3.35 3.57
N SER A 71 -6.57 3.33 3.57
CA SER A 71 -7.36 3.94 4.65
C SER A 71 -7.01 3.36 6.03
N TYR A 72 -6.68 2.06 6.09
CA TYR A 72 -6.19 1.46 7.33
C TYR A 72 -4.79 1.97 7.71
N ALA A 73 -3.85 2.03 6.77
CA ALA A 73 -2.51 2.59 7.00
C ALA A 73 -2.57 4.07 7.44
N ASP A 74 -3.46 4.87 6.84
CA ASP A 74 -3.68 6.27 7.25
C ASP A 74 -4.15 6.36 8.71
N ARG A 75 -5.06 5.49 9.15
CA ARG A 75 -5.50 5.43 10.55
C ARG A 75 -4.37 5.05 11.49
N LEU A 76 -3.49 4.15 11.06
CA LEU A 76 -2.31 3.79 11.84
C LEU A 76 -1.35 4.97 11.98
N LEU A 77 -1.15 5.76 10.93
CA LEU A 77 -0.35 7.00 11.00
C LEU A 77 -0.99 8.02 11.93
N THR A 78 -2.31 8.25 11.80
CA THR A 78 -3.03 9.17 12.71
C THR A 78 -2.90 8.73 14.16
N ARG A 79 -2.96 7.43 14.45
CA ARG A 79 -2.79 6.92 15.81
C ARG A 79 -1.35 7.05 16.31
N ALA A 80 -0.37 6.68 15.49
CA ALA A 80 1.05 6.81 15.84
C ALA A 80 1.46 8.27 16.10
N GLY A 81 0.91 9.22 15.34
CA GLY A 81 1.14 10.65 15.54
C GLY A 81 0.31 11.27 16.68
N ALA A 82 -0.75 10.59 17.16
CA ALA A 82 -1.49 11.00 18.35
C ALA A 82 -0.86 10.51 19.66
N ASP A 83 -0.02 9.47 19.58
CA ASP A 83 0.77 8.92 20.69
C ASP A 83 2.18 9.58 20.80
N ALA A 84 2.48 10.60 19.99
CA ALA A 84 3.77 11.33 19.96
C ALA A 84 3.63 12.75 20.56
#